data_AF-A0A934CGE7-F1
#
_entry.id   AF-A0A934CGE7-F1
#
_cell.length_a   1.000
_cell.length_b   1.000
_cell.length_c   1.000
_cell.angle_alpha   90.00
_cell.angle_beta   90.00
_cell.angle_gamma   90.00
#
_symmetry.space_group_name_H-M   'P 1'
#
loop_
_entity.id
_entity.type
_entity.pdbx_description
1 polymer ?
#
loop_
_entity_poly.entity_id
_entity_poly.type
_entity_poly.pdbx_seq_one_letter_code
_entity_poly.pdbx_strand_id
1 'polypeptide(L)'
;LSAARREISEESGITQLDFVRELGRYQRYSMNKVGGDDLREYKAIIIFLFDTAQETLCPRDPHNPEARWVEMDAVADLLTHPKDKNFFLSIKESL
;
A
#
# COMPACT_ATOMS: atom_id res chain seq x y z
N LEU A 1 -13.16 0.34 2.57
CA LEU A 1 -12.65 0.32 3.97
C LEU A 1 -12.49 -1.10 4.53
N SER A 2 -13.53 -1.94 4.52
CA SER A 2 -13.44 -3.33 5.01
C SER A 2 -12.33 -4.14 4.33
N ALA A 3 -12.24 -4.06 3.01
CA ALA A 3 -11.17 -4.69 2.24
C ALA A 3 -9.78 -4.24 2.72
N ALA A 4 -9.53 -2.93 2.81
CA ALA A 4 -8.25 -2.39 3.27
C ALA A 4 -7.84 -2.90 4.67
N ARG A 5 -8.78 -2.94 5.63
CA ARG A 5 -8.52 -3.47 6.97
C ARG A 5 -8.15 -4.96 6.95
N ARG A 6 -8.82 -5.75 6.10
CA ARG A 6 -8.53 -7.18 5.92
C ARG A 6 -7.15 -7.39 5.30
N GLU A 7 -6.84 -6.71 4.20
CA GLU A 7 -5.52 -6.80 3.55
C GLU A 7 -4.39 -6.40 4.50
N ILE A 8 -4.51 -5.26 5.20
CA ILE A 8 -3.50 -4.83 6.19
C ILE A 8 -3.31 -5.92 7.26
N SER A 9 -4.38 -6.52 7.77
CA SER A 9 -4.26 -7.60 8.76
C SER A 9 -3.58 -8.87 8.20
N GLU A 10 -3.83 -9.23 6.95
CA GLU A 10 -3.26 -10.43 6.31
C GLU A 10 -1.79 -10.22 5.94
N GLU A 11 -1.47 -9.07 5.32
CA GLU A 11 -0.15 -8.76 4.77
C GLU A 11 0.83 -8.16 5.80
N SER A 12 0.35 -7.59 6.91
CA SER A 12 1.22 -6.97 7.93
C SER A 12 1.00 -7.49 9.35
N GLY A 13 -0.15 -8.11 9.63
CA GLY A 13 -0.54 -8.50 10.99
C GLY A 13 -1.07 -7.37 11.87
N ILE A 14 -1.16 -6.13 11.36
CA ILE A 14 -1.75 -5.00 12.09
C ILE A 14 -3.27 -5.12 12.10
N THR A 15 -3.88 -5.10 13.30
CA THR A 15 -5.33 -5.23 13.48
C THR A 15 -5.95 -4.02 14.19
N GLN A 16 -5.15 -3.30 14.98
CA GLN A 16 -5.55 -2.07 15.64
C GLN A 16 -5.35 -0.90 14.67
N LEU A 17 -6.43 -0.40 14.07
CA LEU A 17 -6.37 0.63 13.04
C LEU A 17 -7.45 1.68 13.30
N ASP A 18 -7.02 2.92 13.51
CA ASP A 18 -7.89 4.08 13.56
C ASP A 18 -7.92 4.72 12.17
N PHE A 19 -9.11 4.81 11.58
CA PHE A 19 -9.26 5.39 10.24
C PHE A 19 -9.18 6.91 10.32
N VAL A 20 -8.28 7.50 9.53
CA VAL A 20 -8.10 8.96 9.48
C VAL A 20 -8.91 9.54 8.32
N ARG A 21 -8.58 9.18 7.07
CA ARG A 21 -9.23 9.71 5.86
C ARG A 21 -8.92 8.90 4.60
N GLU A 22 -9.70 9.12 3.54
CA GLU A 22 -9.31 8.71 2.17
C GLU A 22 -8.22 9.68 1.66
N LEU A 23 -7.15 9.13 1.10
CA LEU A 23 -6.04 9.89 0.49
C LEU A 23 -6.27 10.12 -1.00
N GLY A 24 -7.06 9.26 -1.63
CA GLY A 24 -7.45 9.38 -3.03
C GLY A 24 -7.52 8.02 -3.72
N ARG A 25 -7.61 8.07 -5.04
CA ARG A 25 -7.66 6.88 -5.89
C ARG A 25 -6.90 7.07 -7.19
N TYR A 26 -6.37 6.00 -7.72
CA TYR A 26 -5.75 5.98 -9.03
C TYR A 26 -5.96 4.61 -9.69
N GLN A 27 -5.60 4.51 -10.96
CA GLN A 27 -5.78 3.30 -11.73
C GLN A 27 -4.49 2.89 -12.45
N ARG A 28 -4.24 1.59 -12.46
CA ARG A 28 -3.07 1.03 -13.13
C ARG A 28 -3.31 -0.40 -13.59
N TYR A 29 -2.51 -0.84 -14.55
CA TYR A 29 -2.41 -2.24 -14.89
C TYR A 29 -1.61 -3.00 -13.82
N SER A 30 -1.77 -4.32 -13.77
CA SER A 30 -0.86 -5.18 -13.02
C SER A 30 0.55 -5.11 -13.62
N MET A 31 1.59 -5.30 -12.79
CA MET A 31 2.95 -5.42 -13.31
C MET A 31 3.17 -6.84 -13.83
N ASN A 32 3.71 -6.98 -15.02
CA ASN A 32 4.17 -8.26 -15.52
C ASN A 32 5.51 -8.66 -14.85
N LYS A 33 5.92 -9.92 -15.01
CA LYS A 33 7.15 -10.46 -14.38
C LYS A 33 8.46 -9.81 -14.85
N VAL A 34 8.41 -8.96 -15.88
CA VAL A 34 9.55 -8.25 -16.47
C VAL A 34 9.48 -6.72 -16.26
N GLY A 35 8.56 -6.24 -15.42
CA GLY A 35 8.47 -4.83 -15.02
C GLY A 35 7.71 -3.90 -15.96
N GLY A 36 7.01 -4.43 -16.97
CA GLY A 36 6.08 -3.68 -17.82
C GLY A 36 4.62 -3.88 -17.41
N ASP A 37 3.69 -3.18 -18.09
CA ASP A 37 2.26 -3.36 -17.85
C ASP A 37 1.79 -4.74 -18.34
N ASP A 38 1.07 -5.47 -17.48
CA ASP A 38 0.21 -6.58 -17.86
C ASP A 38 -1.19 -6.04 -18.17
N LEU A 39 -1.47 -5.85 -19.46
CA LEU A 39 -2.73 -5.29 -19.95
C LEU A 39 -3.96 -6.18 -19.69
N ARG A 40 -3.77 -7.39 -19.14
CA ARG A 40 -4.86 -8.33 -18.84
C ARG A 40 -5.73 -7.89 -17.67
N GLU A 41 -5.17 -7.10 -16.75
CA GLU A 41 -5.88 -6.73 -15.53
C GLU A 41 -5.68 -5.23 -15.22
N TYR A 42 -6.79 -4.48 -15.29
CA TYR A 42 -6.83 -3.07 -14.94
C TYR A 42 -7.44 -2.90 -13.53
N LYS A 43 -6.68 -2.29 -12.63
CA LYS A 43 -7.05 -2.13 -11.22
C LYS A 43 -7.43 -0.69 -10.91
N ALA A 44 -8.50 -0.52 -10.15
CA ALA A 44 -8.81 0.71 -9.45
C ALA A 44 -8.38 0.57 -7.99
N ILE A 45 -7.48 1.44 -7.54
CA ILE A 45 -6.87 1.41 -6.22
C ILE A 45 -7.35 2.64 -5.46
N ILE A 46 -7.89 2.44 -4.26
CA ILE A 46 -8.29 3.50 -3.34
C ILE A 46 -7.38 3.43 -2.12
N ILE A 47 -6.75 4.54 -1.78
CA ILE A 47 -5.77 4.64 -0.69
C ILE A 47 -6.42 5.35 0.50
N PHE A 48 -6.23 4.78 1.68
CA PHE A 48 -6.74 5.27 2.96
C PHE A 48 -5.58 5.47 3.93
N LEU A 49 -5.66 6.49 4.77
CA LEU A 49 -4.75 6.73 5.87
C LEU A 49 -5.32 6.16 7.16
N PHE A 50 -4.48 5.46 7.91
CA PHE A 50 -4.79 4.92 9.23
C PHE A 50 -3.66 5.24 10.19
N ASP A 51 -4.01 5.38 11.47
CA ASP A 51 -3.07 5.42 12.59
C ASP A 51 -3.13 4.10 13.37
N THR A 52 -2.01 3.74 13.99
CA THR A 52 -1.91 2.58 14.89
C THR A 52 -0.84 2.78 15.93
N ALA A 53 -1.05 2.21 17.12
CA ALA A 53 -0.03 2.05 18.15
C ALA A 53 0.59 0.64 18.15
N GLN A 54 0.12 -0.27 17.28
CA GLN A 54 0.67 -1.62 17.18
C GLN A 54 1.96 -1.59 16.36
N GLU A 55 3.10 -1.83 17.01
CA GLU A 55 4.42 -1.81 16.34
C GLU A 55 4.80 -3.17 15.74
N THR A 56 4.37 -4.27 16.37
CA THR A 56 4.76 -5.63 15.95
C THR A 56 4.06 -6.03 14.66
N LEU A 57 4.87 -6.33 13.64
CA LEU A 57 4.45 -6.87 12.35
C LEU A 57 4.50 -8.40 12.37
N CYS A 58 3.48 -9.03 11.82
CA CYS A 58 3.34 -10.48 11.72
C CYS A 58 2.57 -10.83 10.43
N PRO A 59 3.21 -10.67 9.25
CA PRO A 59 2.61 -11.01 7.96
C PRO A 59 2.20 -12.49 7.95
N ARG A 60 1.00 -12.78 7.44
CA ARG A 60 0.43 -14.14 7.36
C ARG A 60 0.25 -14.61 5.93
N ASP A 61 0.25 -13.69 4.97
CA ASP A 61 0.18 -14.01 3.56
C ASP A 61 1.52 -14.59 3.06
N PRO A 62 1.56 -15.86 2.61
CA PRO A 62 2.78 -16.45 2.07
C PRO A 62 3.26 -15.80 0.76
N HIS A 63 2.40 -15.06 0.05
CA HIS A 63 2.78 -14.31 -1.16
C HIS A 63 3.43 -12.96 -0.85
N ASN A 64 3.16 -12.39 0.32
CA ASN A 64 3.71 -11.14 0.82
C ASN A 64 4.33 -11.35 2.22
N PRO A 65 5.47 -12.08 2.31
CA PRO A 65 6.00 -12.54 3.59
C PRO A 65 6.77 -11.47 4.38
N GLU A 66 7.02 -10.29 3.81
CA GLU A 66 7.74 -9.18 4.46
C GLU A 66 6.81 -7.98 4.65
N ALA A 67 6.75 -7.49 5.88
CA ALA A 67 6.22 -6.19 6.23
C ALA A 67 7.26 -5.45 7.07
N ARG A 68 7.40 -4.15 6.86
CA ARG A 68 8.33 -3.30 7.60
C ARG A 68 7.81 -1.89 7.76
N TRP A 69 8.16 -1.26 8.88
CA TRP A 69 8.05 0.18 9.05
C TRP A 69 9.15 0.87 8.25
N VAL A 70 8.80 1.97 7.58
CA VAL A 70 9.72 2.73 6.74
C VAL A 70 9.49 4.21 7.02
N GLU A 71 10.57 4.97 7.15
CA GLU A 71 10.52 6.43 7.17
C GLU A 71 9.87 6.99 5.91
N MET A 72 8.99 7.97 6.07
CA MET A 72 8.18 8.52 4.98
C MET A 72 9.02 8.98 3.77
N ASP A 73 10.22 9.51 4.02
CA ASP A 73 11.12 9.98 2.97
C ASP A 73 11.73 8.87 2.12
N ALA A 74 11.85 7.65 2.65
CA ALA A 74 12.41 6.49 1.93
C ALA A 74 11.36 5.72 1.12
N VAL A 75 10.06 5.93 1.37
CA VAL A 75 8.96 5.17 0.73
C VAL A 75 9.03 5.22 -0.80
N ALA A 76 9.26 6.40 -1.37
CA ALA A 76 9.26 6.58 -2.82
C ALA A 76 10.35 5.76 -3.53
N ASP A 77 11.44 5.43 -2.85
CA ASP A 77 12.55 4.65 -3.42
C ASP A 77 12.35 3.15 -3.31
N LEU A 78 11.41 2.71 -2.46
CA LEU A 78 11.03 1.30 -2.33
C LEU A 78 9.90 0.90 -3.27
N LEU A 79 9.09 1.87 -3.72
CA LEU A 79 7.97 1.62 -4.64
C LEU A 79 8.50 1.30 -6.05
N THR A 80 8.21 0.08 -6.50
CA THR A 80 8.67 -0.43 -7.81
C THR A 80 7.77 0.02 -8.96
N HIS A 81 6.46 0.18 -8.72
CA HIS A 81 5.52 0.60 -9.75
C HIS A 81 5.53 2.13 -9.92
N PRO A 82 5.78 2.68 -11.13
CA PRO A 82 5.87 4.13 -11.33
C PRO A 82 4.61 4.89 -10.94
N LYS A 83 3.41 4.32 -11.20
CA LYS A 83 2.15 4.96 -10.79
C LYS A 83 1.95 5.00 -9.27
N ASP A 84 2.47 4.02 -8.54
CA ASP A 84 2.33 3.97 -7.07
C ASP A 84 3.27 5.03 -6.46
N LYS A 85 4.50 5.11 -6.99
CA LYS A 85 5.48 6.16 -6.66
C LYS A 85 4.92 7.55 -6.96
N ASN A 86 4.37 7.77 -8.16
CA ASN A 86 3.80 9.06 -8.56
C ASN A 86 2.61 9.45 -7.69
N PHE A 87 1.73 8.50 -7.37
CA PHE A 87 0.61 8.76 -6.47
C PHE A 87 1.10 9.16 -5.08
N PHE A 88 2.02 8.38 -4.49
CA PHE A 88 2.58 8.69 -3.18
C PHE A 88 3.22 10.09 -3.14
N LEU A 89 4.08 10.41 -4.12
CA LEU A 89 4.70 11.73 -4.22
C LEU A 89 3.69 12.87 -4.34
N SER A 90 2.56 12.65 -5.01
CA SER A 90 1.51 13.66 -5.18
C SER A 90 0.77 14.00 -3.88
N ILE A 91 0.76 13.09 -2.90
CA ILE A 91 0.07 13.28 -1.62
C ILE A 91 1.01 13.50 -0.44
N LYS A 92 2.32 13.25 -0.61
CA LYS A 92 3.33 13.24 0.47
C LYS A 92 3.29 14.47 1.37
N GLU A 93 3.23 15.66 0.78
CA GLU A 93 3.21 16.94 1.51
C GLU A 93 1.91 17.18 2.30
N SER A 94 0.89 16.36 2.09
CA SER A 94 -0.41 16.45 2.78
C SER A 94 -0.58 15.42 3.90
N LEU A 95 0.37 14.50 4.05
CA LEU A 95 0.32 13.41 5.03
C LEU A 95 0.63 13.92 6.44
#